data_AF-A0A0F9J6L6-F1
#
_entry.id   AF-A0A0F9J6L6-F1
#
_cell.length_a   1.000
_cell.length_b   1.000
_cell.length_c   1.000
_cell.angle_alpha   90.00
_cell.angle_beta   90.00
_cell.angle_gamma   90.00
#
_symmetry.space_group_name_H-M   'P 1'
#
loop_
_entity.id
_entity.type
_entity.pdbx_description
1 polymer ?
#
loop_
_entity_poly.entity_id
_entity_poly.type
_entity_poly.pdbx_seq_one_letter_code
_entity_poly.pdbx_strand_id
1 'polypeptide(L)'
;MERDSPSTEKTPDVPFSSNEVWLSSRQWLVAGVILAVVFCSTSSLWKRIEPFEPGPDYRIPYRLGHDYWMVNRYCGRVAPEDRTLLVGDSVVWGHYVSGDETLSHYLNELAAEDRYANLGVDVIRRLGGLPPASGVP
;
A
#
# COMPACT_ATOMS: atom_id res chain seq x y z
N MET A 1 31.44 61.63 42.92
CA MET A 1 30.05 61.25 42.66
C MET A 1 29.71 61.80 41.29
N GLU A 2 29.88 60.97 40.26
CA GLU A 2 29.06 60.99 39.03
C GLU A 2 29.34 59.67 38.31
N ARG A 3 28.28 58.92 38.01
CA ARG A 3 28.29 57.49 37.65
C ARG A 3 28.83 57.24 36.24
N ASP A 4 29.61 56.18 36.10
CA ASP A 4 29.89 55.52 34.81
C ASP A 4 28.56 55.20 34.10
N SER A 5 28.37 55.79 32.92
CA SER A 5 27.26 55.44 32.04
C SER A 5 27.59 54.16 31.27
N PRO A 6 26.64 53.23 31.10
CA PRO A 6 26.93 51.90 30.60
C PRO A 6 27.28 51.94 29.11
N SER A 7 28.41 51.32 28.78
CA SER A 7 28.83 51.00 27.41
C SER A 7 27.72 50.29 26.67
N THR A 8 27.34 50.83 25.52
CA THR A 8 26.38 50.25 24.58
C THR A 8 26.89 48.89 24.11
N GLU A 9 26.41 47.82 24.72
CA GLU A 9 26.67 46.45 24.31
C GLU A 9 26.05 46.26 22.93
N LYS A 10 26.89 46.21 21.89
CA LYS A 10 26.46 45.81 20.55
C LYS A 10 26.13 44.32 20.62
N THR A 11 24.86 43.99 20.73
CA THR A 11 24.38 42.62 20.48
C THR A 11 24.90 42.22 19.09
N PRO A 12 25.71 41.15 18.97
CA PRO A 12 26.19 40.72 17.66
C PRO A 12 24.98 40.31 16.82
N ASP A 13 24.87 40.87 15.61
CA ASP A 13 23.96 40.39 14.59
C ASP A 13 24.25 38.90 14.38
N VAL A 14 23.35 38.04 14.85
CA VAL A 14 23.42 36.60 14.63
C VAL A 14 22.98 36.39 13.18
N PRO A 15 23.88 36.17 12.22
CA PRO A 15 23.52 36.20 10.81
C PRO A 15 22.79 34.93 10.37
N PHE A 16 22.65 33.93 11.26
CA PHE A 16 22.16 32.60 10.93
C PHE A 16 21.34 32.03 12.08
N SER A 17 20.01 32.00 11.89
CA SER A 17 19.17 31.08 12.66
C SER A 17 19.39 29.66 12.11
N SER A 18 19.42 28.67 13.00
CA SER A 18 19.90 27.31 12.74
C SER A 18 19.10 26.48 11.69
N ASN A 19 18.15 27.07 10.95
CA ASN A 19 17.24 26.38 10.03
C ASN A 19 17.05 27.07 8.66
N GLU A 20 17.86 28.07 8.29
CA GLU A 20 17.74 28.71 6.98
C GLU A 20 18.52 27.97 5.88
N VAL A 21 17.90 26.93 5.32
CA VAL A 21 18.42 26.24 4.12
C VAL A 21 17.84 26.91 2.87
N TRP A 22 18.55 27.93 2.36
CA TRP A 22 18.21 28.57 1.08
C TRP A 22 18.75 27.72 -0.07
N LEU A 23 17.89 26.84 -0.61
CA LEU A 23 18.24 26.05 -1.80
C LEU A 23 18.30 26.98 -3.01
N SER A 24 19.45 27.04 -3.66
CA SER A 24 19.59 27.65 -4.99
C SER A 24 18.74 26.92 -6.02
N SER A 25 18.41 27.57 -7.14
CA SER A 25 17.57 26.96 -8.19
C SER A 25 18.14 25.64 -8.74
N ARG A 26 19.46 25.48 -8.75
CA ARG A 26 20.13 24.21 -9.13
C ARG A 26 19.95 23.13 -8.06
N GLN A 27 20.01 23.50 -6.78
CA GLN A 27 19.77 22.55 -5.68
C GLN A 27 18.29 22.12 -5.61
N TRP A 28 17.35 23.01 -5.94
CA TRP A 28 15.94 22.65 -6.10
C TRP A 28 15.71 21.62 -7.22
N LEU A 29 16.39 21.78 -8.36
CA LEU A 29 16.33 20.79 -9.44
C LEU A 29 16.87 19.42 -8.97
N VAL A 30 18.02 19.40 -8.30
CA VAL A 30 18.60 18.16 -7.77
C VAL A 30 17.69 17.51 -6.73
N ALA A 31 17.14 18.30 -5.79
CA ALA A 31 16.20 17.81 -4.79
C ALA A 31 14.94 17.23 -5.45
N GLY A 32 14.40 17.90 -6.47
CA GLY A 32 13.28 17.41 -7.26
C GLY A 32 13.56 16.09 -7.97
N VAL A 33 14.75 15.94 -8.56
CA VAL A 33 15.19 14.68 -9.19
C VAL A 33 15.32 13.57 -8.15
N ILE A 34 15.95 13.83 -7.00
CA ILE A 34 16.07 12.84 -5.93
C ILE A 34 14.69 12.41 -5.44
N LEU A 35 13.79 13.37 -5.21
CA LEU A 35 12.42 13.09 -4.79
C LEU A 35 11.68 12.23 -5.83
N ALA A 36 11.77 12.59 -7.11
CA ALA A 36 11.16 11.83 -8.20
C ALA A 36 11.72 10.40 -8.26
N VAL A 37 13.04 10.23 -8.15
CA VAL A 37 13.68 8.91 -8.12
C VAL A 37 13.18 8.10 -6.93
N VAL A 38 13.10 8.67 -5.73
CA VAL A 38 12.59 7.98 -4.54
C VAL A 38 11.13 7.57 -4.74
N PHE A 39 10.26 8.47 -5.20
CA PHE A 39 8.85 8.18 -5.41
C PHE A 39 8.62 7.09 -6.47
N CYS A 40 9.31 7.17 -7.61
CA CYS A 40 9.19 6.17 -8.67
C CYS A 40 9.79 4.83 -8.25
N SER A 41 10.96 4.85 -7.60
CA SER A 41 11.67 3.63 -7.21
C SER A 41 10.95 2.89 -6.09
N THR A 42 10.29 3.60 -5.16
CA THR A 42 9.59 2.98 -4.03
C THR A 42 8.56 1.95 -4.50
N SER A 43 7.68 2.31 -5.45
CA SER A 43 6.66 1.38 -5.94
C SER A 43 7.25 0.15 -6.64
N SER A 44 8.33 0.33 -7.41
CA SER A 44 8.99 -0.75 -8.13
C SER A 44 9.84 -1.66 -7.25
N LEU A 45 10.57 -1.10 -6.28
CA LEU A 45 11.35 -1.87 -5.31
C LEU A 45 10.45 -2.65 -4.36
N TRP A 46 9.34 -2.06 -3.92
CA TRP A 46 8.43 -2.71 -2.98
C TRP A 46 7.88 -4.03 -3.53
N LYS A 47 7.51 -4.05 -4.82
CA LYS A 47 7.07 -5.28 -5.51
C LYS A 47 8.11 -6.41 -5.53
N ARG A 48 9.41 -6.07 -5.44
CA ARG A 48 10.51 -7.06 -5.45
C ARG A 48 10.89 -7.53 -4.05
N ILE A 49 10.78 -6.64 -3.06
CA ILE A 49 11.18 -6.92 -1.67
C ILE A 49 10.10 -7.70 -0.94
N GLU A 50 8.83 -7.37 -1.18
CA GLU A 50 7.71 -8.05 -0.53
C GLU A 50 7.45 -9.41 -1.20
N PRO A 51 7.63 -10.55 -0.50
CA PRO A 51 7.29 -11.86 -1.04
C PRO A 51 5.79 -11.93 -1.31
N PHE A 52 5.41 -12.36 -2.52
CA PHE A 52 4.01 -12.54 -2.89
C PHE A 52 3.84 -13.84 -3.64
N GLU A 53 3.59 -14.89 -2.87
CA GLU A 53 3.39 -16.26 -3.34
C GLU A 53 1.96 -16.68 -2.95
N PRO A 54 0.94 -16.25 -3.72
CA PRO A 54 -0.43 -16.67 -3.47
C PRO A 54 -0.54 -18.19 -3.66
N GLY A 55 -1.08 -18.87 -2.65
CA GLY A 55 -1.42 -20.28 -2.72
C GLY A 55 -2.56 -20.57 -3.72
N PRO A 56 -2.89 -21.85 -3.94
CA PRO A 56 -3.92 -22.26 -4.91
C PRO A 56 -5.31 -21.70 -4.57
N ASP A 57 -5.66 -21.68 -3.29
CA ASP A 57 -6.95 -21.14 -2.79
C ASP A 57 -6.83 -19.68 -2.33
N TYR A 58 -5.84 -18.96 -2.84
CA TYR A 58 -5.64 -17.57 -2.44
C TYR A 58 -6.81 -16.70 -2.90
N ARG A 59 -7.33 -15.95 -1.93
CA ARG A 59 -8.22 -14.82 -2.14
C ARG A 59 -7.62 -13.59 -1.49
N ILE A 60 -7.93 -12.42 -2.04
CA ILE A 60 -7.45 -11.15 -1.49
C ILE A 60 -8.01 -11.00 -0.06
N PRO A 61 -7.19 -10.77 0.97
CA PRO A 61 -7.70 -10.58 2.32
C PRO A 61 -8.70 -9.43 2.40
N TYR A 62 -9.76 -9.58 3.20
CA TYR A 62 -10.86 -8.60 3.29
C TYR A 62 -10.37 -7.16 3.48
N ARG A 63 -9.43 -6.95 4.41
CA ARG A 63 -8.86 -5.63 4.73
C ARG A 63 -8.11 -4.99 3.55
N LEU A 64 -7.63 -5.82 2.62
CA LEU A 64 -6.88 -5.40 1.44
C LEU A 64 -7.76 -5.35 0.18
N GLY A 65 -9.05 -5.63 0.26
CA GLY A 65 -9.97 -5.54 -0.88
C GLY A 65 -10.09 -4.13 -1.47
N HIS A 66 -9.79 -3.09 -0.68
CA HIS A 66 -9.73 -1.70 -1.15
C HIS A 66 -8.34 -1.26 -1.60
N ASP A 67 -7.32 -2.08 -1.37
CA ASP A 67 -5.97 -1.81 -1.84
C ASP A 67 -5.85 -2.24 -3.31
N TYR A 68 -6.11 -1.27 -4.20
CA TYR A 68 -5.98 -1.48 -5.63
C TYR A 68 -4.58 -1.92 -6.06
N TRP A 69 -3.54 -1.65 -5.27
CA TRP A 69 -2.20 -2.16 -5.56
C TRP A 69 -2.15 -3.67 -5.37
N MET A 70 -2.72 -4.19 -4.29
CA MET A 70 -2.81 -5.64 -4.03
C MET A 70 -3.68 -6.34 -5.08
N VAL A 71 -4.84 -5.76 -5.41
CA VAL A 71 -5.71 -6.27 -6.47
C VAL A 71 -4.97 -6.34 -7.80
N ASN A 72 -4.35 -5.24 -8.23
CA ASN A 72 -3.61 -5.20 -9.50
C ASN A 72 -2.40 -6.15 -9.50
N ARG A 73 -1.70 -6.27 -8.37
CA ARG A 73 -0.57 -7.21 -8.21
C ARG A 73 -1.03 -8.65 -8.36
N TYR A 74 -2.14 -9.01 -7.73
CA TYR A 74 -2.69 -10.36 -7.84
C TYR A 74 -3.19 -10.65 -9.26
N CYS A 75 -3.96 -9.75 -9.88
CA CYS A 75 -4.38 -9.88 -11.28
C CYS A 75 -3.20 -10.11 -12.22
N GLY A 76 -2.12 -9.32 -12.08
CA GLY A 76 -0.92 -9.48 -12.89
C GLY A 76 -0.16 -10.78 -12.63
N ARG A 77 -0.34 -11.41 -11.46
CA ARG A 77 0.30 -12.67 -11.09
C ARG A 77 -0.41 -13.89 -11.68
N VAL A 78 -1.74 -13.88 -11.72
CA VAL A 78 -2.57 -15.04 -12.12
C VAL A 78 -3.03 -14.98 -13.58
N ALA A 79 -3.14 -13.79 -14.18
CA ALA A 79 -3.51 -13.67 -15.60
C ALA A 79 -2.57 -14.40 -16.57
N PRO A 80 -1.25 -14.49 -16.33
CA PRO A 80 -0.34 -15.25 -17.19
C PRO A 80 -0.36 -16.78 -16.99
N GLU A 81 -1.04 -17.32 -15.97
CA GLU A 81 -0.93 -18.73 -15.57
C GLU A 81 -1.91 -19.67 -16.30
N ASP A 82 -2.52 -19.25 -17.42
CA ASP A 82 -3.58 -19.98 -18.14
C ASP A 82 -4.77 -20.42 -17.25
N ARG A 83 -4.94 -19.77 -16.09
CA ARG A 83 -6.03 -19.99 -15.15
C ARG A 83 -7.30 -19.27 -15.61
N THR A 84 -8.45 -19.89 -15.34
CA THR A 84 -9.77 -19.27 -15.47
C THR A 84 -10.00 -18.35 -14.28
N LEU A 85 -10.17 -17.06 -14.56
CA LEU A 85 -10.32 -16.04 -13.54
C LEU A 85 -11.79 -15.93 -13.11
N LEU A 86 -12.09 -16.21 -11.83
CA LEU A 86 -13.41 -16.03 -11.26
C LEU A 86 -13.53 -14.61 -10.69
N VAL A 87 -14.27 -13.75 -11.36
CA VAL A 87 -14.48 -12.35 -10.95
C VAL A 87 -15.89 -12.19 -10.40
N GLY A 88 -16.01 -11.53 -9.25
CA GLY A 88 -17.30 -11.24 -8.64
C GLY A 88 -17.16 -10.47 -7.33
N ASP A 89 -18.26 -10.37 -6.60
CA ASP A 89 -18.31 -9.69 -5.32
C ASP A 89 -18.04 -10.67 -4.14
N SER A 90 -18.61 -10.35 -2.97
CA SER A 90 -18.70 -11.19 -1.77
C SER A 90 -18.99 -12.68 -2.00
N VAL A 91 -19.81 -13.04 -2.99
CA VAL A 91 -20.20 -14.43 -3.25
C VAL A 91 -19.03 -15.20 -3.85
N VAL A 92 -18.38 -14.64 -4.87
CA VAL A 92 -17.20 -15.25 -5.48
C VAL A 92 -16.01 -15.19 -4.53
N TRP A 93 -15.87 -14.09 -3.78
CA TRP A 93 -14.84 -13.95 -2.74
C TRP A 93 -14.99 -14.97 -1.59
N GLY A 94 -16.21 -15.45 -1.33
CA GLY A 94 -16.51 -16.44 -0.30
C GLY A 94 -16.64 -15.84 1.10
N HIS A 95 -17.39 -14.75 1.27
CA HIS A 95 -17.40 -13.98 2.53
C HIS A 95 -17.64 -14.77 3.82
N TYR A 96 -18.44 -15.83 3.73
CA TYR A 96 -18.85 -16.62 4.89
C TYR A 96 -18.14 -17.97 5.02
N VAL A 97 -17.13 -18.21 4.18
CA VAL A 97 -16.43 -19.50 4.11
C VAL A 97 -14.92 -19.29 4.23
N SER A 98 -14.22 -20.36 4.60
CA SER A 98 -12.76 -20.41 4.60
C SER A 98 -12.20 -20.44 3.16
N GLY A 99 -10.89 -20.25 2.98
CA GLY A 99 -10.29 -20.21 1.64
C GLY A 99 -10.46 -21.52 0.87
N ASP A 100 -10.33 -22.63 1.58
CA ASP A 100 -10.53 -24.03 1.20
C ASP A 100 -12.01 -24.42 1.07
N GLU A 101 -12.93 -23.47 1.15
CA GLU A 101 -14.38 -23.73 1.00
C GLU A 101 -15.01 -22.77 -0.02
N THR A 102 -14.17 -22.11 -0.81
CA THR A 102 -14.61 -21.17 -1.85
C THR A 102 -15.09 -21.88 -3.12
N LEU A 103 -15.87 -21.19 -3.95
CA LEU A 103 -16.26 -21.70 -5.27
C LEU A 103 -15.04 -22.09 -6.12
N SER A 104 -13.99 -21.28 -6.10
CA SER A 104 -12.71 -21.57 -6.76
C SER A 104 -12.10 -22.88 -6.28
N HIS A 105 -12.11 -23.11 -4.97
CA HIS A 105 -11.55 -24.33 -4.38
C HIS A 105 -12.28 -25.57 -4.91
N TYR A 106 -13.61 -25.61 -4.79
CA TYR A 106 -14.40 -26.75 -5.27
C TYR A 106 -14.28 -26.96 -6.79
N LEU A 107 -14.14 -25.90 -7.58
CA LEU A 107 -13.90 -26.02 -9.02
C LEU A 107 -12.52 -26.60 -9.33
N ASN A 108 -11.50 -26.26 -8.54
CA ASN A 108 -10.16 -26.86 -8.65
C ASN A 108 -10.17 -28.34 -8.22
N GLU A 109 -10.88 -28.69 -7.14
CA GLU A 109 -11.06 -30.08 -6.73
C GLU A 109 -11.74 -30.91 -7.83
N LEU A 110 -12.81 -30.39 -8.42
CA LEU A 110 -13.52 -31.07 -9.52
C LEU A 110 -12.68 -31.22 -10.78
N ALA A 111 -11.79 -30.26 -11.05
CA ALA A 111 -10.85 -30.32 -12.16
C ALA A 111 -9.60 -31.17 -11.85
N ALA A 112 -9.38 -31.54 -10.59
CA ALA A 112 -8.15 -32.13 -10.07
C ALA A 112 -6.87 -31.33 -10.40
N GLU A 113 -7.01 -30.02 -10.65
CA GLU A 113 -5.95 -29.10 -11.06
C GLU A 113 -6.27 -27.67 -10.60
N ASP A 114 -5.24 -26.85 -10.32
CA ASP A 114 -5.38 -25.44 -9.95
C ASP A 114 -5.69 -24.55 -11.15
N ARG A 115 -6.85 -24.78 -11.76
CA ARG A 115 -7.27 -24.15 -13.02
C ARG A 115 -8.10 -22.88 -12.82
N TYR A 116 -8.64 -22.65 -11.63
CA TYR A 116 -9.53 -21.54 -11.30
C TYR A 116 -8.91 -20.64 -10.22
N ALA A 117 -8.81 -19.35 -10.50
CA ALA A 117 -8.27 -18.35 -9.57
C ALA A 117 -9.37 -17.42 -9.06
N ASN A 118 -9.41 -17.20 -7.75
CA ASN A 118 -10.42 -16.33 -7.12
C ASN A 118 -10.03 -14.85 -7.18
N LEU A 119 -10.59 -14.10 -8.12
CA LEU A 119 -10.47 -12.64 -8.20
C LEU A 119 -11.71 -11.92 -7.65
N GLY A 120 -12.52 -12.63 -6.85
CA GLY A 120 -13.58 -12.00 -6.09
C GLY A 120 -13.01 -10.90 -5.19
N VAL A 121 -13.71 -9.78 -5.09
CA VAL A 121 -13.43 -8.76 -4.09
C VAL A 121 -14.73 -8.47 -3.39
N ASP A 122 -14.73 -8.57 -2.07
CA ASP A 122 -15.89 -8.13 -1.33
C ASP A 122 -15.96 -6.60 -1.35
N VAL A 123 -16.91 -6.10 -2.15
CA VAL A 123 -17.26 -4.68 -2.21
C VAL A 123 -18.57 -4.44 -1.46
N ILE A 124 -18.82 -5.11 -0.33
CA ILE A 124 -19.92 -4.74 0.56
C ILE A 124 -19.57 -3.46 1.34
N ARG A 125 -19.75 -2.35 0.62
CA ARG A 125 -20.52 -1.15 0.98
C ARG A 125 -20.21 -0.46 2.32
N ARG A 126 -19.32 0.55 2.27
CA ARG A 126 -19.14 1.66 3.24
C ARG A 126 -20.33 2.66 3.34
N LEU A 127 -21.56 2.26 3.03
CA LEU A 127 -22.77 3.08 3.29
C LEU A 127 -23.48 2.71 4.61
N GLY A 128 -22.82 1.99 5.51
CA GLY A 128 -23.28 1.78 6.88
C GLY A 128 -22.10 1.45 7.77
N GLY A 129 -21.66 2.39 8.60
CA GLY A 129 -20.44 2.30 9.41
C GLY A 129 -20.51 1.30 10.56
N LEU A 130 -20.57 0.00 10.26
CA LEU A 130 -20.43 -1.05 11.25
C LEU A 130 -19.05 -1.71 11.14
N PRO A 131 -18.29 -1.79 12.24
CA PRO A 131 -17.03 -2.53 12.25
C PRO A 131 -17.29 -4.03 12.04
N PRO A 132 -16.32 -4.77 11.48
CA PRO A 132 -16.44 -6.22 11.35
C PRO A 132 -16.61 -6.85 12.74
N ALA A 133 -17.53 -7.81 12.86
CA ALA A 133 -17.67 -8.61 14.06
C ALA A 133 -16.32 -9.31 14.32
N SER A 134 -15.66 -8.90 15.40
CA SER A 134 -14.49 -9.58 15.94
C SER A 134 -14.93 -10.98 16.38
N GLY A 135 -14.61 -11.99 15.58
CA GLY A 135 -14.72 -13.37 16.02
C GLY A 135 -14.98 -14.34 14.88
N VAL A 136 -13.90 -14.82 14.26
CA VAL A 136 -13.69 -16.24 13.97
C VAL A 136 -12.18 -16.49 14.13
N PRO A 137 -11.76 -17.56 14.82
CA PRO A 137 -10.35 -17.88 15.12
C PRO A 137 -9.43 -17.99 13.90
#